data_AF-A0A7Y5KN49-F1
#
_entry.id   AF-A0A7Y5KN49-F1
#
_cell.length_a   1.000
_cell.length_b   1.000
_cell.length_c   1.000
_cell.angle_alpha   90.00
_cell.angle_beta   90.00
_cell.angle_gamma   90.00
#
_symmetry.space_group_name_H-M   'P 1'
#
loop_
_entity.id
_entity.type
_entity.pdbx_description
1 polymer ?
#
loop_
_entity_poly.entity_id
_entity_poly.type
_entity_poly.pdbx_seq_one_letter_code
_entity_poly.pdbx_strand_id
1 'polypeptide(L)'
;MLATKEYEPDYVDACRSRVESQVAMFREVAQAARDHGDADVSALEGALESLEYEYFNNMLIVLEGYFVHRLSGPEGQTGRALHEVRVLARSLVENGGTVLADPAMTLDPERSILGLSAGDPITLTLHQFRRVSDTFFREIQSKSSGDR
;
A
#
# COMPACT_ATOMS: atom_id res chain seq x y z
N MET A 1 10.62 -9.36 19.26
CA MET A 1 10.30 -10.18 18.06
C MET A 1 11.54 -10.20 17.18
N LEU A 2 11.92 -11.38 16.69
CA LEU A 2 13.10 -11.57 15.84
C LEU A 2 12.86 -10.90 14.49
N ALA A 3 13.84 -10.14 14.01
CA ALA A 3 13.71 -9.39 12.78
C ALA A 3 13.98 -10.29 11.56
N THR A 4 13.09 -10.24 10.57
CA THR A 4 13.12 -11.11 9.39
C THR A 4 13.94 -10.47 8.28
N LYS A 5 14.94 -11.21 7.77
CA LYS A 5 15.77 -10.80 6.62
C LYS A 5 15.16 -11.26 5.29
N GLU A 6 14.62 -12.47 5.27
CA GLU A 6 14.12 -13.13 4.07
C GLU A 6 12.78 -13.79 4.36
N TYR A 7 11.94 -13.79 3.33
CA TYR A 7 10.63 -14.45 3.35
C TYR A 7 10.64 -15.62 2.36
N GLU A 8 10.02 -16.72 2.77
CA GLU A 8 9.80 -17.87 1.90
C GLU A 8 8.97 -17.46 0.67
N PRO A 9 9.34 -17.88 -0.55
CA PRO A 9 8.61 -17.52 -1.77
C PRO A 9 7.10 -17.80 -1.68
N ASP A 10 6.73 -18.98 -1.17
CA ASP A 10 5.33 -19.39 -1.00
C ASP A 10 4.55 -18.46 -0.07
N TYR A 11 5.20 -17.93 0.98
CA TYR A 11 4.58 -16.93 1.85
C TYR A 11 4.30 -15.63 1.10
N VAL A 12 5.28 -15.14 0.33
CA VAL A 12 5.15 -13.91 -0.45
C VAL A 12 4.05 -14.06 -1.50
N ASP A 13 4.01 -15.19 -2.19
CA ASP A 13 2.99 -15.49 -3.20
C ASP A 13 1.59 -15.62 -2.59
N ALA A 14 1.47 -16.23 -1.41
CA ALA A 14 0.21 -16.28 -0.68
C ALA A 14 -0.27 -14.87 -0.27
N CYS A 15 0.62 -14.00 0.20
CA CYS A 15 0.26 -12.60 0.49
C CYS A 15 -0.14 -11.83 -0.76
N ARG A 16 0.58 -12.00 -1.88
CA ARG A 16 0.23 -11.40 -3.18
C ARG A 16 -1.15 -11.85 -3.65
N SER A 17 -1.44 -13.15 -3.57
CA SER A 17 -2.75 -13.70 -3.93
C SER A 17 -3.91 -13.11 -3.11
N ARG A 18 -3.70 -12.91 -1.80
CA ARG A 18 -4.68 -12.24 -0.93
C ARG A 18 -4.93 -10.79 -1.35
N VAL A 19 -3.87 -10.04 -1.68
CA VAL A 19 -3.98 -8.66 -2.17
C VAL A 19 -4.75 -8.61 -3.50
N GLU A 20 -4.42 -9.47 -4.46
CA GLU A 20 -5.14 -9.52 -5.74
C GLU A 20 -6.63 -9.87 -5.56
N SER A 21 -6.95 -10.78 -4.62
CA SER A 21 -8.34 -11.13 -4.31
C SER A 21 -9.13 -9.92 -3.77
N GLN A 22 -8.51 -9.12 -2.90
CA GLN A 22 -9.13 -7.89 -2.37
C GLN A 22 -9.36 -6.86 -3.49
N VAL A 23 -8.38 -6.69 -4.39
CA VAL A 23 -8.56 -5.78 -5.54
C VAL A 23 -9.65 -6.27 -6.50
N ALA A 24 -9.74 -7.57 -6.75
CA ALA A 24 -10.80 -8.15 -7.57
C ALA A 24 -12.18 -7.90 -6.94
N MET A 25 -12.32 -8.16 -5.64
CA MET A 25 -13.55 -7.91 -4.90
C MET A 25 -13.99 -6.44 -4.98
N PHE A 26 -13.07 -5.49 -4.77
CA PHE A 26 -13.38 -4.07 -4.90
C PHE A 26 -13.92 -3.73 -6.30
N ARG A 27 -13.29 -4.24 -7.35
CA ARG A 27 -13.72 -4.02 -8.74
C ARG A 27 -15.11 -4.58 -9.01
N GLU A 28 -15.38 -5.78 -8.53
CA GLU A 28 -16.69 -6.43 -8.67
C GLU A 28 -17.78 -5.62 -7.98
N VAL A 29 -17.54 -5.17 -6.75
CA VAL A 29 -18.50 -4.33 -6.00
C VAL A 29 -18.71 -2.99 -6.70
N ALA A 30 -17.63 -2.31 -7.13
CA ALA A 30 -17.73 -1.03 -7.82
C ALA A 30 -18.44 -1.15 -9.18
N GLN A 31 -18.24 -2.25 -9.90
CA GLN A 31 -18.93 -2.52 -11.16
C GLN A 31 -20.42 -2.81 -10.93
N ALA A 32 -20.73 -3.71 -9.99
CA ALA A 32 -22.12 -4.06 -9.66
C ALA A 32 -22.91 -2.83 -9.18
N ALA A 33 -22.28 -1.93 -8.41
CA ALA A 33 -22.90 -0.69 -7.98
C ALA A 33 -23.24 0.25 -9.16
N ARG A 34 -22.39 0.29 -10.19
CA ARG A 34 -22.63 1.07 -11.42
C ARG A 34 -23.72 0.46 -12.29
N ASP A 35 -23.74 -0.86 -12.43
CA ASP A 35 -24.69 -1.57 -13.29
C ASP A 35 -26.13 -1.58 -12.75
N HIS A 36 -26.29 -1.47 -11.42
CA HIS A 36 -27.57 -1.61 -10.74
C HIS A 36 -27.98 -0.39 -9.89
N GLY A 37 -27.27 0.72 -10.01
CA GLY A 37 -27.55 1.93 -9.25
C GLY A 37 -28.75 2.71 -9.79
N ASP A 38 -29.87 2.71 -9.05
CA ASP A 38 -30.99 3.64 -9.25
C ASP A 38 -30.69 5.07 -8.70
N ALA A 39 -29.50 5.27 -8.13
CA ALA A 39 -29.06 6.52 -7.54
C ALA A 39 -28.67 7.56 -8.60
N ASP A 40 -28.68 8.85 -8.22
CA ASP A 40 -28.03 9.90 -9.00
C ASP A 40 -26.57 9.49 -9.25
N VAL A 41 -26.20 9.39 -10.54
CA VAL A 41 -24.88 8.96 -10.99
C VAL A 41 -23.77 9.77 -10.31
N SER A 42 -23.99 11.06 -10.05
CA SER A 42 -23.01 11.90 -9.37
C SER A 42 -22.83 11.53 -7.90
N ALA A 43 -23.91 11.17 -7.20
CA ALA A 43 -23.84 10.76 -5.80
C ALA A 43 -23.20 9.37 -5.65
N LEU A 44 -23.49 8.46 -6.60
CA LEU A 44 -22.86 7.14 -6.64
C LEU A 44 -21.35 7.23 -6.87
N GLU A 45 -20.89 8.01 -7.85
CA GLU A 45 -19.45 8.13 -8.13
C GLU A 45 -18.70 8.77 -6.96
N GLY A 46 -19.25 9.80 -6.31
CA GLY A 46 -18.64 10.38 -5.11
C GLY A 46 -18.55 9.41 -3.92
N ALA A 47 -19.56 8.55 -3.75
CA ALA A 47 -19.53 7.50 -2.73
C ALA A 47 -18.50 6.40 -3.06
N LEU A 48 -18.39 6.01 -4.33
CA LEU A 48 -17.38 5.04 -4.79
C LEU A 48 -15.96 5.58 -4.66
N GLU A 49 -15.73 6.86 -4.95
CA GLU A 49 -14.44 7.52 -4.76
C GLU A 49 -14.04 7.54 -3.28
N SER A 50 -14.95 7.96 -2.39
CA SER A 50 -14.70 7.96 -0.94
C SER A 50 -14.41 6.55 -0.42
N LEU A 51 -15.15 5.55 -0.91
CA LEU A 51 -14.91 4.15 -0.60
C LEU A 51 -13.54 3.68 -1.11
N GLU A 52 -13.16 4.07 -2.33
CA GLU A 52 -11.87 3.73 -2.93
C GLU A 52 -10.71 4.17 -2.03
N TYR A 53 -10.72 5.44 -1.63
CA TYR A 53 -9.68 6.00 -0.76
C TYR A 53 -9.59 5.26 0.57
N GLU A 54 -10.71 5.09 1.28
CA GLU A 54 -10.72 4.40 2.56
C GLU A 54 -10.31 2.94 2.44
N TYR A 55 -10.79 2.24 1.42
CA TYR A 55 -10.49 0.82 1.21
C TYR A 55 -9.01 0.60 0.93
N PHE A 56 -8.42 1.37 0.01
CA PHE A 56 -7.02 1.17 -0.37
C PHE A 56 -6.02 1.73 0.65
N ASN A 57 -6.40 2.78 1.39
CA ASN A 57 -5.65 3.19 2.58
C ASN A 57 -5.55 2.05 3.60
N ASN A 58 -6.68 1.41 3.93
CA ASN A 58 -6.68 0.27 4.85
C ASN A 58 -5.90 -0.94 4.28
N MET A 59 -6.01 -1.20 2.98
CA MET A 59 -5.21 -2.25 2.34
C MET A 59 -3.70 -1.99 2.37
N LEU A 60 -3.27 -0.73 2.39
CA LEU A 60 -1.86 -0.38 2.59
C LEU A 60 -1.36 -0.79 3.99
N ILE A 61 -2.20 -0.61 5.02
CA ILE A 61 -1.90 -1.06 6.38
C ILE A 61 -1.80 -2.59 6.43
N VAL A 62 -2.72 -3.29 5.76
CA VAL A 62 -2.68 -4.76 5.64
C VAL A 62 -1.38 -5.23 4.95
N LEU A 63 -0.98 -4.56 3.87
CA LEU A 63 0.25 -4.85 3.13
C LEU A 63 1.48 -4.70 4.04
N GLU A 64 1.57 -3.60 4.80
CA GLU A 64 2.63 -3.42 5.82
C GLU A 64 2.58 -4.52 6.88
N GLY A 65 1.38 -4.86 7.35
CA GLY A 65 1.14 -5.85 8.38
C GLY A 65 1.68 -7.24 8.05
N TYR A 66 1.58 -7.69 6.79
CA TYR A 66 2.16 -8.96 6.35
C TYR A 66 3.69 -9.01 6.56
N PHE A 67 4.38 -7.87 6.47
CA PHE A 67 5.84 -7.81 6.52
C PHE A 67 6.34 -6.89 7.64
N VAL A 68 5.57 -6.74 8.73
CA VAL A 68 5.87 -5.81 9.83
C VAL A 68 7.16 -6.14 10.57
N HIS A 69 7.59 -7.41 10.53
CA HIS A 69 8.83 -7.87 11.16
C HIS A 69 10.07 -7.74 10.27
N ARG A 70 9.95 -7.19 9.06
CA ARG A 70 11.10 -6.98 8.17
C ARG A 70 12.07 -5.97 8.78
N LEU A 71 13.36 -6.23 8.66
CA LEU A 71 14.39 -5.31 9.12
C LEU A 71 14.31 -3.96 8.38
N SER A 72 14.25 -2.88 9.15
CA SER A 72 14.24 -1.49 8.67
C SER A 72 15.60 -0.98 8.17
N GLY A 73 16.68 -1.78 8.30
CA GLY A 73 17.99 -1.42 7.75
C GLY A 73 17.94 -1.24 6.23
N PRO A 74 19.00 -0.72 5.61
CA PRO A 74 18.98 0.45 4.70
C PRO A 74 17.84 0.48 3.65
N GLU A 75 16.57 0.49 4.07
CA GLU A 75 15.43 0.57 3.14
C GLU A 75 15.46 1.89 2.36
N GLY A 76 16.03 2.96 2.94
CA GLY A 76 16.25 4.23 2.26
C GLY A 76 17.24 4.22 1.09
N GLN A 77 18.04 3.16 0.89
CA GLN A 77 18.97 3.05 -0.25
C GLN A 77 18.55 2.00 -1.29
N THR A 78 17.77 0.97 -0.92
CA THR A 78 17.51 -0.19 -1.80
C THR A 78 16.04 -0.63 -1.84
N GLY A 79 15.19 -0.20 -0.89
CA GLY A 79 13.78 -0.60 -0.80
C GLY A 79 12.84 0.60 -0.83
N ARG A 80 12.68 1.23 -2.00
CA ARG A 80 11.93 2.49 -2.16
C ARG A 80 10.45 2.26 -1.85
N ALA A 81 9.88 1.18 -2.35
CA ALA A 81 8.51 0.79 -2.04
C ALA A 81 8.36 0.31 -0.60
N LEU A 82 9.33 -0.47 -0.08
CA LEU A 82 9.29 -0.95 1.31
C LEU A 82 9.28 0.19 2.33
N HIS A 83 10.11 1.21 2.10
CA HIS A 83 10.18 2.40 2.95
C HIS A 83 8.91 3.25 2.82
N GLU A 84 8.47 3.52 1.58
CA GLU A 84 7.25 4.30 1.32
C GLU A 84 6.02 3.68 1.97
N VAL A 85 5.80 2.37 1.80
CA VAL A 85 4.69 1.66 2.45
C VAL A 85 4.76 1.78 3.97
N ARG A 86 5.95 1.71 4.58
CA ARG A 86 6.08 1.86 6.03
C ARG A 86 5.70 3.26 6.50
N VAL A 87 6.23 4.28 5.84
CA VAL A 87 5.93 5.69 6.17
C VAL A 87 4.44 5.94 6.07
N LEU A 88 3.81 5.49 4.97
CA LEU A 88 2.40 5.73 4.71
C LEU A 88 1.49 4.91 5.65
N ALA A 89 1.80 3.64 5.90
CA ALA A 89 1.04 2.82 6.86
C ALA A 89 1.11 3.43 8.28
N ARG A 90 2.30 3.88 8.70
CA ARG A 90 2.46 4.59 9.97
C ARG A 90 1.68 5.90 10.00
N SER A 91 1.70 6.66 8.90
CA SER A 91 0.95 7.91 8.76
C SER A 91 -0.56 7.72 8.84
N LEU A 92 -1.08 6.64 8.24
CA LEU A 92 -2.48 6.26 8.32
C LEU A 92 -2.91 5.92 9.76
N VAL A 93 -2.04 5.21 10.51
CA VAL A 93 -2.33 4.80 11.88
C VAL A 93 -2.13 5.94 12.91
N GLU A 94 -1.07 6.73 12.77
CA GLU A 94 -0.63 7.69 13.79
C GLU A 94 -0.99 9.15 13.48
N ASN A 95 -1.31 9.49 12.23
CA ASN A 95 -1.48 10.88 11.78
C ASN A 95 -2.75 11.11 10.96
N GLY A 96 -3.80 10.31 11.20
CA GLY A 96 -5.13 10.53 10.62
C GLY A 96 -5.15 10.52 9.08
N GLY A 97 -4.24 9.79 8.44
CA GLY A 97 -4.14 9.70 6.99
C GLY A 97 -3.46 10.88 6.30
N THR A 98 -2.67 11.68 7.03
CA THR A 98 -1.77 12.67 6.44
C THR A 98 -0.33 12.19 6.56
N VAL A 99 0.50 12.35 5.52
CA VAL A 99 1.89 11.92 5.53
C VAL A 99 2.67 12.59 6.67
N LEU A 100 3.26 11.77 7.54
CA LEU A 100 4.07 12.19 8.69
C LEU A 100 5.32 12.96 8.27
N ALA A 101 5.64 14.01 9.03
CA ALA A 101 6.91 14.71 8.98
C ALA A 101 7.86 14.16 10.05
N ASP A 102 8.34 12.92 9.89
CA ASP A 102 9.29 12.29 10.81
C ASP A 102 10.74 12.40 10.28
N PRO A 103 11.65 13.11 10.97
CA PRO A 103 13.06 13.22 10.56
C PRO A 103 13.78 11.87 10.45
N ALA A 104 13.34 10.84 11.19
CA ALA A 104 13.91 9.49 11.13
C ALA A 104 13.32 8.63 10.00
N MET A 105 12.22 9.06 9.38
CA MET A 105 11.50 8.32 8.34
C MET A 105 11.06 9.24 7.20
N THR A 106 12.01 10.02 6.67
CA THR A 106 11.73 10.98 5.59
C THR A 106 11.37 10.25 4.30
N LEU A 107 10.33 10.74 3.62
CA LEU A 107 9.98 10.34 2.26
C LEU A 107 10.57 11.36 1.28
N ASP A 108 11.25 10.87 0.25
CA ASP A 108 11.71 11.69 -0.89
C ASP A 108 10.67 11.58 -2.01
N PRO A 109 9.89 12.64 -2.32
CA PRO A 109 8.84 12.61 -3.34
C PRO A 109 9.36 12.29 -4.75
N GLU A 110 10.58 12.71 -5.09
CA GLU A 110 11.15 12.43 -6.41
C GLU A 110 11.54 10.95 -6.55
N ARG A 111 11.74 10.29 -5.40
CA ARG A 111 12.11 8.88 -5.36
C ARG A 111 10.96 7.95 -4.98
N SER A 112 9.86 8.45 -4.46
CA SER A 112 8.70 7.65 -4.10
C SER A 112 7.87 7.28 -5.33
N ILE A 113 7.04 6.25 -5.23
CA ILE A 113 6.17 5.76 -6.30
C ILE A 113 4.96 6.67 -6.45
N LEU A 114 4.44 7.14 -5.32
CA LEU A 114 3.25 8.00 -5.26
C LEU A 114 3.58 9.49 -5.33
N GLY A 115 4.83 9.88 -5.10
CA GLY A 115 5.25 11.28 -5.17
C GLY A 115 4.72 12.15 -4.03
N LEU A 116 4.27 11.54 -2.93
CA LEU A 116 3.71 12.27 -1.79
C LEU A 116 4.81 12.97 -0.99
N SER A 117 4.47 14.12 -0.41
CA SER A 117 5.30 14.90 0.50
C SER A 117 4.74 14.88 1.91
N ALA A 118 5.57 15.23 2.90
CA ALA A 118 5.10 15.40 4.27
C ALA A 118 4.00 16.47 4.33
N GLY A 119 2.89 16.15 5.00
CA GLY A 119 1.69 17.00 5.07
C GLY A 119 0.64 16.73 3.98
N ASP A 120 0.94 15.90 2.97
CA ASP A 120 -0.07 15.55 1.96
C ASP A 120 -1.12 14.57 2.51
N PRO A 121 -2.39 14.69 2.09
CA PRO A 121 -3.40 13.69 2.39
C PRO A 121 -3.13 12.39 1.62
N ILE A 122 -3.32 11.25 2.29
CA ILE A 122 -3.18 9.92 1.70
C ILE A 122 -4.56 9.52 1.17
N THR A 123 -4.74 9.59 -0.15
CA THR A 123 -5.98 9.24 -0.86
C THR A 123 -5.66 8.25 -1.97
N LEU A 124 -5.54 6.97 -1.60
CA LEU A 124 -5.10 5.95 -2.55
C LEU A 124 -6.23 5.52 -3.48
N THR A 125 -6.05 5.75 -4.78
CA THR A 125 -6.83 5.06 -5.81
C THR A 125 -6.38 3.61 -5.96
N LEU A 126 -7.22 2.76 -6.56
CA LEU A 126 -6.89 1.39 -6.95
C LEU A 126 -5.60 1.33 -7.76
N HIS A 127 -5.45 2.26 -8.71
CA HIS A 127 -4.30 2.31 -9.61
C HIS A 127 -3.01 2.62 -8.83
N GLN A 128 -3.05 3.61 -7.94
CA GLN A 128 -1.92 3.95 -7.08
C GLN A 128 -1.55 2.80 -6.14
N PHE A 129 -2.55 2.19 -5.49
CA PHE A 129 -2.33 1.05 -4.61
C PHE A 129 -1.65 -0.11 -5.36
N ARG A 130 -2.14 -0.48 -6.55
CA ARG A 130 -1.52 -1.55 -7.37
C ARG A 130 -0.07 -1.26 -7.71
N ARG A 131 0.24 -0.03 -8.14
CA ARG A 131 1.62 0.37 -8.46
C ARG A 131 2.55 0.17 -7.26
N VAL A 132 2.10 0.58 -6.08
CA VAL A 132 2.87 0.44 -4.84
C VAL A 132 2.99 -1.02 -4.45
N SER A 133 1.88 -1.78 -4.40
CA SER A 133 1.90 -3.20 -3.99
C SER A 133 2.76 -4.06 -4.92
N ASP A 134 2.69 -3.84 -6.23
CA ASP A 134 3.49 -4.60 -7.20
C ASP A 134 4.99 -4.33 -7.07
N THR A 135 5.36 -3.09 -6.79
CA THR A 135 6.76 -2.72 -6.58
C THR A 135 7.26 -3.23 -5.23
N PHE A 136 6.42 -3.13 -4.20
CA PHE A 136 6.68 -3.67 -2.86
C PHE A 136 6.97 -5.17 -2.91
N PHE A 137 6.11 -5.98 -3.53
CA PHE A 137 6.34 -7.42 -3.60
C PHE A 137 7.57 -7.77 -4.45
N ARG A 138 7.86 -7.01 -5.52
CA ARG A 138 9.10 -7.19 -6.29
C ARG A 138 10.34 -6.94 -5.44
N GLU A 139 10.33 -5.88 -4.63
CA GLU A 139 11.43 -5.58 -3.70
C GLU A 139 11.60 -6.67 -2.63
N ILE A 140 10.50 -7.16 -2.02
CA ILE A 140 10.54 -8.30 -1.08
C ILE A 140 11.18 -9.53 -1.73
N GLN A 141 10.73 -9.92 -2.92
CA GLN A 141 11.24 -11.12 -3.62
C GLN A 141 12.72 -10.98 -4.00
N SER A 142 13.15 -9.77 -4.41
CA SER A 142 14.55 -9.50 -4.75
C SER A 142 15.48 -9.65 -3.55
N LYS A 143 15.03 -9.23 -2.36
CA LYS A 143 15.80 -9.38 -1.12
C LYS A 143 15.89 -10.84 -0.68
N SER A 144 14.82 -11.63 -0.81
CA SER A 144 14.85 -13.07 -0.52
C SER A 144 15.72 -13.90 -1.48
N SER A 145 16.10 -13.34 -2.62
CA SER A 145 16.89 -14.06 -3.65
C SER A 145 18.38 -13.75 -3.58
N GLY A 146 18.81 -12.87 -2.67
CA GLY A 146 20.12 -12.21 -2.69
C GLY A 146 21.27 -12.86 -1.91
N ASP A 147 21.09 -14.05 -1.32
CA ASP A 147 22.12 -14.70 -0.49
C ASP A 147 22.31 -16.21 -0.83
N ARG A 148 22.31 -16.57 -2.13
CA ARG A 148 22.71 -17.90 -2.61
C ARG A 148 24.03 -17.88 -3.37
#